data_AF-A0A090R9F2-F1
#
_entry.id   AF-A0A090R9F2-F1
#
_cell.length_a   1.000
_cell.length_b   1.000
_cell.length_c   1.000
_cell.angle_alpha   90.00
_cell.angle_beta   90.00
_cell.angle_gamma   90.00
#
_symmetry.space_group_name_H-M   'P 1'
#
loop_
_entity.id
_entity.type
_entity.pdbx_description
1 polymer ?
#
loop_
_entity_poly.entity_id
_entity_poly.type
_entity_poly.pdbx_seq_one_letter_code
_entity_poly.pdbx_strand_id
1 'polypeptide(L)'
;MSNLSYTPEQPKASTPIVLTIAGSDSGGGAGIQADIKAISATGGYACSVITAITAQNTLGVSAICPIPVEHVESQLDAVFSDLNVVAVKVGMLADSDIIKVVAAKIQQYQPRFLVVDPVMVATSGDLLLENSAISTLKSALLPLADVITPNLPEAAALVGGQNPTSEADMTAMIADLRQLGAKAVLLKGGHLEQDENSNDLLITHDNVQQLSANACRPATLTVPVVRCLLPLPPTSLKVTIYHKRLRWVSSTSHKPLLMRML
;
A
#
# COMPACT_ATOMS: atom_id res chain seq x y z
N MET A 1 45.32 19.92 -32.42
CA MET A 1 43.85 19.95 -32.52
C MET A 1 43.33 18.70 -31.82
N SER A 2 42.91 18.83 -30.56
CA SER A 2 42.42 17.71 -29.75
C SER A 2 40.91 17.58 -29.92
N ASN A 3 40.47 16.48 -30.52
CA ASN A 3 39.06 16.11 -30.63
C ASN A 3 38.49 15.83 -29.23
N LEU A 4 37.62 16.73 -28.74
CA LEU A 4 36.78 16.46 -27.59
C LEU A 4 35.64 15.54 -28.03
N SER A 5 35.71 14.27 -27.63
CA SER A 5 34.64 13.29 -27.80
C SER A 5 33.45 13.69 -26.93
N TYR A 6 32.36 14.09 -27.56
CA TYR A 6 31.05 14.26 -26.92
C TYR A 6 30.46 12.89 -26.61
N THR A 7 30.40 12.52 -25.33
CA THR A 7 29.58 11.39 -24.86
C THR A 7 28.17 11.91 -24.59
N PRO A 8 27.11 11.39 -25.23
CA PRO A 8 25.75 11.80 -24.94
C PRO A 8 25.42 11.44 -23.48
N GLU A 9 24.93 12.42 -22.72
CA GLU A 9 24.37 12.17 -21.39
C GLU A 9 23.25 11.14 -21.51
N GLN A 10 23.37 10.07 -20.73
CA GLN A 10 22.29 9.09 -20.57
C GLN A 10 21.03 9.83 -20.11
N PRO A 11 19.85 9.59 -20.73
CA PRO A 11 18.63 10.26 -20.33
C PRO A 11 18.39 10.03 -18.84
N LYS A 12 18.34 11.13 -18.07
CA LYS A 12 18.07 11.13 -16.64
C LYS A 12 16.73 10.45 -16.42
N ALA A 13 16.71 9.29 -15.74
CA ALA A 13 15.48 8.56 -15.47
C ALA A 13 14.47 9.49 -14.81
N SER A 14 13.29 9.65 -15.43
CA SER A 14 12.23 10.51 -14.91
C SER A 14 11.76 10.00 -13.55
N THR A 15 11.60 10.88 -12.57
CA THR A 15 11.06 10.53 -11.26
C THR A 15 9.69 9.86 -11.43
N PRO A 16 9.49 8.63 -10.91
CA PRO A 16 8.25 7.90 -11.08
C PRO A 16 7.13 8.58 -10.27
N ILE A 17 5.99 8.81 -10.89
CA ILE A 17 4.81 9.38 -10.24
C ILE A 17 3.92 8.24 -9.72
N VAL A 18 3.65 8.25 -8.42
CA VAL A 18 2.86 7.22 -7.74
C VAL A 18 1.66 7.89 -7.07
N LEU A 19 0.47 7.38 -7.36
CA LEU A 19 -0.78 7.86 -6.75
C LEU A 19 -1.15 6.97 -5.55
N THR A 20 -1.46 7.59 -4.42
CA THR A 20 -2.21 6.93 -3.33
C THR A 20 -3.69 7.32 -3.36
N ILE A 21 -4.57 6.36 -3.15
CA ILE A 21 -6.01 6.55 -2.99
C ILE A 21 -6.39 6.01 -1.61
N ALA A 22 -6.63 6.89 -0.64
CA ALA A 22 -6.91 6.49 0.74
C ALA A 22 -7.54 7.63 1.57
N GLY A 23 -7.93 7.31 2.81
CA GLY A 23 -8.27 8.32 3.80
C GLY A 23 -7.06 9.12 4.29
N SER A 24 -7.31 10.34 4.74
CA SER A 24 -6.33 11.23 5.37
C SER A 24 -6.34 11.05 6.89
N ASP A 25 -5.19 10.69 7.45
CA ASP A 25 -4.92 10.61 8.87
C ASP A 25 -4.33 11.94 9.39
N SER A 26 -5.07 12.61 10.27
CA SER A 26 -4.62 13.86 10.92
C SER A 26 -3.34 13.71 11.76
N GLY A 27 -3.07 12.53 12.31
CA GLY A 27 -1.82 12.22 13.04
C GLY A 27 -0.63 11.97 12.11
N GLY A 28 -0.89 11.72 10.83
CA GLY A 28 0.10 11.50 9.79
C GLY A 28 0.90 10.19 9.91
N GLY A 29 0.43 9.24 10.71
CA GLY A 29 1.04 7.92 10.90
C GLY A 29 0.53 6.85 9.93
N ALA A 30 -0.67 7.06 9.36
CA ALA A 30 -1.34 6.16 8.43
C ALA A 30 -1.88 6.93 7.20
N GLY A 31 -2.75 6.28 6.42
CA GLY A 31 -3.46 6.89 5.30
C GLY A 31 -2.55 7.48 4.23
N ILE A 32 -3.04 8.51 3.54
CA ILE A 32 -2.27 9.18 2.48
C ILE A 32 -0.96 9.79 3.00
N GLN A 33 -0.88 10.20 4.27
CA GLN A 33 0.33 10.78 4.85
C GLN A 33 1.45 9.75 4.95
N ALA A 34 1.15 8.54 5.42
CA ALA A 34 2.12 7.45 5.45
C ALA A 34 2.58 7.07 4.04
N ASP A 35 1.63 6.99 3.10
CA ASP A 35 1.91 6.65 1.71
C ASP A 35 2.82 7.68 1.04
N ILE A 36 2.51 8.97 1.16
CA ILE A 36 3.33 10.06 0.59
C ILE A 36 4.74 10.03 1.16
N LYS A 37 4.89 9.82 2.48
CA LYS A 37 6.21 9.70 3.12
C LYS A 37 6.99 8.51 2.57
N ALA A 38 6.34 7.37 2.40
CA ALA A 38 6.94 6.14 1.88
C ALA A 38 7.38 6.29 0.40
N ILE A 39 6.51 6.85 -0.44
CA ILE A 39 6.79 7.14 -1.85
C ILE A 39 7.97 8.12 -1.97
N SER A 40 7.93 9.21 -1.22
CA SER A 40 9.00 10.22 -1.25
C SER A 40 10.33 9.65 -0.75
N ALA A 41 10.31 8.85 0.32
CA ALA A 41 11.51 8.22 0.88
C ALA A 41 12.17 7.17 -0.03
N THR A 42 11.46 6.71 -1.07
CA THR A 42 11.93 5.75 -2.06
C THR A 42 12.21 6.38 -3.43
N GLY A 43 12.15 7.72 -3.51
CA GLY A 43 12.51 8.49 -4.71
C GLY A 43 11.39 8.65 -5.73
N GLY A 44 10.14 8.37 -5.37
CA GLY A 44 8.97 8.67 -6.20
C GLY A 44 8.38 10.05 -5.90
N TYR A 45 7.64 10.59 -6.87
CA TYR A 45 6.77 11.76 -6.67
C TYR A 45 5.38 11.25 -6.27
N ALA A 46 4.87 11.70 -5.13
CA ALA A 46 3.61 11.22 -4.59
C ALA A 46 2.45 12.15 -4.97
N CYS A 47 1.40 11.57 -5.54
CA CYS A 47 0.09 12.19 -5.71
C CYS A 47 -0.91 11.52 -4.76
N SER A 48 -2.02 12.19 -4.47
CA SER A 48 -3.05 11.64 -3.60
C SER A 48 -4.46 11.96 -4.07
N VAL A 49 -5.36 11.00 -3.90
CA VAL A 49 -6.81 11.18 -3.92
C VAL A 49 -7.33 10.83 -2.53
N ILE A 50 -8.08 11.75 -1.93
CA ILE A 50 -8.59 11.62 -0.57
C ILE A 50 -10.02 11.08 -0.61
N THR A 51 -10.26 9.97 0.08
CA THR A 51 -11.58 9.31 0.15
C THR A 51 -12.35 9.63 1.43
N ALA A 52 -11.63 9.98 2.49
CA ALA A 52 -12.19 10.44 3.76
C ALA A 52 -11.14 11.26 4.51
N ILE A 53 -11.57 12.11 5.43
CA ILE A 53 -10.70 12.81 6.37
C ILE A 53 -11.03 12.31 7.77
N THR A 54 -10.03 11.85 8.52
CA THR A 54 -10.21 11.42 9.90
C THR A 54 -9.63 12.45 10.87
N ALA A 55 -10.41 12.81 11.90
CA ALA A 55 -9.88 13.43 13.11
C ALA A 55 -9.25 12.32 13.95
N GLN A 56 -8.02 11.97 13.62
CA GLN A 56 -7.29 10.84 14.18
C GLN A 56 -5.99 11.29 14.83
N ASN A 57 -5.62 10.60 15.90
CA ASN A 57 -4.30 10.69 16.53
C ASN A 57 -3.91 9.31 17.10
N THR A 58 -2.82 9.24 17.85
CA THR A 58 -2.30 7.99 18.41
C THR A 58 -3.20 7.33 19.45
N LEU A 59 -4.24 8.01 19.94
CA LEU A 59 -5.21 7.49 20.90
C LEU A 59 -6.48 6.93 20.24
N GLY A 60 -6.71 7.22 18.95
CA GLY A 60 -7.87 6.74 18.22
C GLY A 60 -8.43 7.73 17.20
N VAL A 61 -9.62 7.41 16.68
CA VAL A 61 -10.37 8.21 15.72
C VAL A 61 -11.58 8.83 16.41
N SER A 62 -11.70 10.15 16.40
CA SER A 62 -12.83 10.86 17.01
C SER A 62 -13.92 11.26 16.03
N ALA A 63 -13.58 11.43 14.75
CA ALA A 63 -14.54 11.72 13.69
C ALA A 63 -14.02 11.26 12.33
N ILE A 64 -14.96 10.91 11.44
CA ILE A 64 -14.71 10.56 10.05
C ILE A 64 -15.61 11.43 9.18
N CYS A 65 -15.00 12.15 8.24
CA CYS A 65 -15.70 12.94 7.22
C CYS A 65 -15.49 12.26 5.86
N PRO A 66 -16.47 11.52 5.34
CA PRO A 66 -16.36 10.91 4.01
C PRO A 66 -16.36 12.00 2.93
N ILE A 67 -15.55 11.83 1.90
CA ILE A 67 -15.57 12.70 0.72
C ILE A 67 -16.65 12.20 -0.23
N PRO A 68 -17.54 13.07 -0.78
CA PRO A 68 -18.55 12.64 -1.73
C PRO A 68 -17.94 11.96 -2.96
N VAL A 69 -18.64 10.96 -3.49
CA VAL A 69 -18.15 10.07 -4.55
C VAL A 69 -17.76 10.86 -5.81
N GLU A 70 -18.57 11.86 -6.19
CA GLU A 70 -18.32 12.76 -7.31
C GLU A 70 -17.04 13.61 -7.15
N HIS A 71 -16.68 13.95 -5.90
CA HIS A 71 -15.45 14.66 -5.61
C HIS A 71 -14.24 13.72 -5.63
N VAL A 72 -14.40 12.45 -5.21
CA VAL A 72 -13.35 11.43 -5.40
C VAL A 72 -13.11 11.19 -6.89
N GLU A 73 -14.17 11.08 -7.68
CA GLU A 73 -14.09 10.93 -9.13
C GLU A 73 -13.34 12.11 -9.79
N SER A 74 -13.73 13.33 -9.43
CA SER A 74 -13.09 14.55 -9.95
C SER A 74 -11.60 14.63 -9.60
N GLN A 75 -11.20 14.20 -8.39
CA GLN A 75 -9.79 14.13 -8.01
C GLN A 75 -9.02 13.10 -8.85
N LEU A 76 -9.61 11.92 -9.09
CA LEU A 76 -9.00 10.88 -9.93
C LEU A 76 -8.77 11.40 -11.35
N ASP A 77 -9.79 12.00 -11.96
CA ASP A 77 -9.68 12.55 -13.31
C ASP A 77 -8.64 13.69 -13.37
N ALA A 78 -8.60 14.58 -12.38
CA ALA A 78 -7.62 15.65 -12.34
C ALA A 78 -6.16 15.13 -12.29
N VAL A 79 -5.91 14.05 -11.53
CA VAL A 79 -4.57 13.47 -11.43
C VAL A 79 -4.22 12.69 -12.70
N PHE A 80 -5.09 11.79 -13.15
CA PHE A 80 -4.79 10.89 -14.27
C PHE A 80 -4.76 11.58 -15.64
N SER A 81 -5.49 12.69 -15.82
CA SER A 81 -5.50 13.43 -17.09
C SER A 81 -4.26 14.29 -17.33
N ASP A 82 -3.52 14.65 -16.28
CA ASP A 82 -2.34 15.51 -16.35
C ASP A 82 -1.03 14.74 -16.11
N LEU A 83 -1.02 13.83 -15.13
CA LEU A 83 0.20 13.19 -14.65
C LEU A 83 0.39 11.78 -15.21
N ASN A 84 1.63 11.47 -15.60
CA ASN A 84 2.02 10.11 -16.00
C ASN A 84 2.16 9.19 -14.78
N VAL A 85 1.03 8.83 -14.16
CA VAL A 85 0.96 7.93 -13.00
C VAL A 85 1.37 6.52 -13.41
N VAL A 86 2.54 6.07 -12.96
CA VAL A 86 3.05 4.73 -13.29
C VAL A 86 2.54 3.65 -12.34
N ALA A 87 2.19 4.04 -11.12
CA ALA A 87 1.74 3.11 -10.08
C ALA A 87 0.65 3.74 -9.22
N VAL A 88 -0.28 2.90 -8.77
CA VAL A 88 -1.34 3.27 -7.85
C VAL A 88 -1.30 2.36 -6.63
N LYS A 89 -1.39 2.96 -5.44
CA LYS A 89 -1.67 2.26 -4.19
C LYS A 89 -3.06 2.65 -3.70
N VAL A 90 -3.93 1.66 -3.51
CA VAL A 90 -5.22 1.84 -2.87
C VAL A 90 -5.10 1.41 -1.41
N GLY A 91 -5.48 2.28 -0.49
CA GLY A 91 -5.58 1.98 0.93
C GLY A 91 -7.04 1.81 1.36
N MET A 92 -7.35 2.26 2.57
CA MET A 92 -8.70 2.22 3.13
C MET A 92 -9.73 2.92 2.22
N LEU A 93 -10.72 2.16 1.75
CA LEU A 93 -11.92 2.64 1.06
C LEU A 93 -13.12 2.25 1.92
N ALA A 94 -13.85 3.21 2.48
CA ALA A 94 -14.90 2.95 3.48
C ALA A 94 -16.23 2.45 2.89
N ASP A 95 -16.46 2.69 1.60
CA ASP A 95 -17.79 2.60 0.98
C ASP A 95 -17.77 1.87 -0.38
N SER A 96 -18.87 1.14 -0.68
CA SER A 96 -19.03 0.36 -1.91
C SER A 96 -19.02 1.24 -3.16
N ASP A 97 -19.61 2.43 -3.12
CA ASP A 97 -19.67 3.32 -4.28
C ASP A 97 -18.31 3.96 -4.57
N ILE A 98 -17.54 4.30 -3.53
CA ILE A 98 -16.13 4.69 -3.70
C ILE A 98 -15.32 3.55 -4.35
N ILE A 99 -15.49 2.30 -3.90
CA ILE A 99 -14.79 1.15 -4.50
C ILE A 99 -15.13 1.00 -5.98
N LYS A 100 -16.41 1.11 -6.36
CA LYS A 100 -16.86 1.03 -7.76
C LYS A 100 -16.22 2.13 -8.62
N VAL A 101 -16.21 3.37 -8.13
CA VAL A 101 -15.60 4.49 -8.85
C VAL A 101 -14.10 4.29 -9.01
N VAL A 102 -13.40 3.87 -7.95
CA VAL A 102 -11.96 3.57 -8.03
C VAL A 102 -11.71 2.46 -9.04
N ALA A 103 -12.45 1.35 -8.97
CA ALA A 103 -12.31 0.24 -9.92
C ALA A 103 -12.54 0.69 -11.37
N ALA A 104 -13.60 1.48 -11.63
CA ALA A 104 -13.91 2.01 -12.95
C ALA A 104 -12.78 2.92 -13.48
N LYS A 105 -12.24 3.83 -12.66
CA LYS A 105 -11.14 4.72 -13.07
C LYS A 105 -9.83 3.96 -13.29
N ILE A 106 -9.55 2.93 -12.50
CA ILE A 106 -8.39 2.05 -12.73
C ILE A 106 -8.52 1.32 -14.07
N GLN A 107 -9.71 0.82 -14.42
CA GLN A 107 -9.96 0.19 -15.72
C GLN A 107 -9.86 1.19 -16.88
N GLN A 108 -10.30 2.43 -16.66
CA GLN A 108 -10.25 3.50 -17.66
C GLN A 108 -8.81 3.93 -17.97
N TYR A 109 -8.00 4.21 -16.93
CA TYR A 109 -6.66 4.79 -17.10
C TYR A 109 -5.53 3.75 -17.16
N GLN A 110 -5.79 2.51 -16.73
CA GLN A 110 -4.87 1.37 -16.84
C GLN A 110 -3.43 1.69 -16.38
N PRO A 111 -3.24 2.13 -15.12
CA PRO A 111 -1.90 2.34 -14.59
C PRO A 111 -1.10 1.05 -14.70
N ARG A 112 0.21 1.16 -14.95
CA ARG A 112 1.07 -0.01 -15.16
C ARG A 112 1.08 -0.94 -13.96
N PHE A 113 0.95 -0.40 -12.76
CA PHE A 113 0.98 -1.17 -11.52
C PHE A 113 -0.11 -0.73 -10.55
N LEU A 114 -0.84 -1.70 -9.99
CA LEU A 114 -1.86 -1.51 -8.96
C LEU A 114 -1.57 -2.37 -7.74
N VAL A 115 -1.45 -1.72 -6.58
CA VAL A 115 -1.42 -2.38 -5.28
C VAL A 115 -2.64 -2.01 -4.47
N VAL A 116 -3.30 -3.01 -3.88
CA VAL A 116 -4.48 -2.82 -3.05
C VAL A 116 -4.19 -3.35 -1.64
N ASP A 117 -4.22 -2.46 -0.65
CA ASP A 117 -4.15 -2.82 0.76
C ASP A 117 -5.58 -2.90 1.30
N PRO A 118 -6.11 -4.12 1.56
CA PRO A 118 -7.52 -4.33 1.86
C PRO A 118 -7.81 -4.01 3.34
N VAL A 119 -7.53 -2.76 3.74
CA VAL A 119 -7.67 -2.28 5.12
C VAL A 119 -9.14 -2.39 5.55
N MET A 120 -9.40 -3.32 6.47
CA MET A 120 -10.73 -3.59 7.02
C MET A 120 -10.90 -3.13 8.48
N VAL A 121 -9.79 -2.83 9.16
CA VAL A 121 -9.76 -2.45 10.58
C VAL A 121 -8.87 -1.22 10.75
N ALA A 122 -9.33 -0.24 11.54
CA ALA A 122 -8.54 0.93 11.85
C ALA A 122 -7.32 0.54 12.69
N THR A 123 -6.27 1.37 12.68
CA THR A 123 -5.14 1.17 13.60
C THR A 123 -5.57 1.18 15.08
N SER A 124 -6.73 1.79 15.39
CA SER A 124 -7.38 1.76 16.71
C SER A 124 -8.16 0.47 17.03
N GLY A 125 -8.37 -0.41 16.06
CA GLY A 125 -9.14 -1.66 16.21
C GLY A 125 -10.61 -1.60 15.77
N ASP A 126 -11.10 -0.44 15.34
CA ASP A 126 -12.49 -0.28 14.90
C ASP A 126 -12.74 -0.92 13.53
N LEU A 127 -13.87 -1.61 13.35
CA LEU A 127 -14.29 -2.13 12.03
C LEU A 127 -14.58 -0.96 11.09
N LEU A 128 -13.90 -0.93 9.94
CA LEU A 128 -14.00 0.16 8.98
C LEU A 128 -14.90 -0.14 7.78
N LEU A 129 -15.20 -1.42 7.52
CA LEU A 129 -15.89 -1.85 6.32
C LEU A 129 -17.18 -2.60 6.62
N GLU A 130 -18.26 -2.21 5.93
CA GLU A 130 -19.49 -2.98 5.85
C GLU A 130 -19.30 -4.22 4.97
N ASN A 131 -20.08 -5.28 5.22
CA ASN A 131 -20.04 -6.51 4.40
C ASN A 131 -20.28 -6.25 2.91
N SER A 132 -21.10 -5.24 2.58
CA SER A 132 -21.37 -4.75 1.23
C SER A 132 -20.09 -4.27 0.53
N ALA A 133 -19.25 -3.53 1.24
CA ALA A 133 -17.98 -3.01 0.73
C ALA A 133 -16.94 -4.12 0.56
N ILE A 134 -16.88 -5.11 1.46
CA ILE A 134 -16.01 -6.30 1.28
C ILE A 134 -16.39 -7.08 0.01
N SER A 135 -17.68 -7.32 -0.21
CA SER A 135 -18.16 -8.00 -1.42
C SER A 135 -17.80 -7.21 -2.69
N THR A 136 -17.95 -5.89 -2.65
CA THR A 136 -17.60 -5.00 -3.76
C THR A 136 -16.09 -4.99 -4.01
N LEU A 137 -15.28 -4.94 -2.96
CA LEU A 137 -13.82 -5.00 -3.04
C LEU A 137 -13.38 -6.28 -3.77
N LYS A 138 -13.91 -7.44 -3.32
CA LYS A 138 -13.60 -8.77 -3.89
C LYS A 138 -14.00 -8.90 -5.36
N SER A 139 -15.16 -8.36 -5.74
CA SER A 139 -15.70 -8.55 -7.09
C SER A 139 -15.20 -7.50 -8.10
N ALA A 140 -14.96 -6.27 -7.67
CA ALA A 140 -14.66 -5.16 -8.57
C ALA A 140 -13.19 -4.73 -8.60
N LEU A 141 -12.49 -4.75 -7.45
CA LEU A 141 -11.16 -4.14 -7.34
C LEU A 141 -10.02 -5.15 -7.17
N LEU A 142 -10.15 -6.17 -6.32
CA LEU A 142 -9.09 -7.18 -6.15
C LEU A 142 -8.70 -7.89 -7.46
N PRO A 143 -9.63 -8.22 -8.39
CA PRO A 143 -9.27 -8.84 -9.66
C PRO A 143 -8.41 -7.96 -10.58
N LEU A 144 -8.35 -6.65 -10.32
CA LEU A 144 -7.53 -5.71 -11.08
C LEU A 144 -6.11 -5.57 -10.51
N ALA A 145 -5.87 -6.04 -9.28
CA ALA A 145 -4.63 -5.79 -8.56
C ALA A 145 -3.47 -6.65 -9.07
N ASP A 146 -2.29 -6.03 -9.22
CA ASP A 146 -1.05 -6.76 -9.40
C ASP A 146 -0.62 -7.43 -8.09
N VAL A 147 -0.80 -6.72 -6.97
CA VAL A 147 -0.51 -7.24 -5.64
C VAL A 147 -1.59 -6.78 -4.67
N ILE A 148 -2.08 -7.69 -3.84
CA ILE A 148 -2.86 -7.35 -2.64
C ILE A 148 -2.02 -7.63 -1.40
N THR A 149 -2.18 -6.84 -0.33
CA THR A 149 -1.32 -6.92 0.86
C THR A 149 -2.09 -7.17 2.16
N PRO A 150 -2.96 -8.19 2.28
CA PRO A 150 -3.72 -8.43 3.50
C PRO A 150 -2.80 -8.85 4.67
N ASN A 151 -3.12 -8.42 5.89
CA ASN A 151 -2.66 -9.08 7.11
C ASN A 151 -3.50 -10.34 7.42
N LEU A 152 -3.15 -11.10 8.47
CA LEU A 152 -3.87 -12.34 8.82
C LEU A 152 -5.39 -12.13 9.05
N PRO A 153 -5.85 -11.18 9.90
CA PRO A 153 -7.28 -10.90 10.03
C PRO A 153 -7.98 -10.50 8.73
N GLU A 154 -7.34 -9.64 7.93
CA GLU A 154 -7.86 -9.21 6.63
C GLU A 154 -7.97 -10.40 5.67
N ALA A 155 -6.96 -11.25 5.61
CA ALA A 155 -6.97 -12.44 4.78
C ALA A 155 -8.13 -13.38 5.14
N ALA A 156 -8.34 -13.61 6.44
CA ALA A 156 -9.45 -14.44 6.93
C ALA A 156 -10.82 -13.86 6.54
N ALA A 157 -10.99 -12.54 6.70
CA ALA A 157 -12.21 -11.85 6.29
C ALA A 157 -12.45 -11.92 4.77
N LEU A 158 -11.40 -11.80 3.95
CA LEU A 158 -11.52 -11.90 2.49
C LEU A 158 -11.95 -13.30 2.03
N VAL A 159 -11.44 -14.36 2.65
CA VAL A 159 -11.79 -15.74 2.27
C VAL A 159 -13.01 -16.29 3.01
N GLY A 160 -13.50 -15.60 4.05
CA GLY A 160 -14.62 -16.05 4.88
C GLY A 160 -14.23 -17.16 5.86
N GLY A 161 -12.98 -17.15 6.34
CA GLY A 161 -12.39 -18.17 7.23
C GLY A 161 -12.13 -17.66 8.65
N GLN A 162 -11.49 -18.50 9.45
CA GLN A 162 -10.98 -18.13 10.78
C GLN A 162 -9.59 -17.48 10.65
N ASN A 163 -9.23 -16.64 11.64
CA ASN A 163 -7.90 -16.04 11.69
C ASN A 163 -6.83 -17.13 11.84
N PRO A 164 -5.79 -17.15 10.97
CA PRO A 164 -4.67 -18.07 11.11
C PRO A 164 -3.95 -17.92 12.44
N THR A 165 -3.65 -19.05 13.07
CA THR A 165 -2.86 -19.11 14.31
C THR A 165 -1.55 -19.87 14.16
N SER A 166 -1.33 -20.48 12.99
CA SER A 166 -0.15 -21.26 12.66
C SER A 166 0.24 -21.09 11.19
N GLU A 167 1.49 -21.44 10.85
CA GLU A 167 1.94 -21.49 9.45
C GLU A 167 1.14 -22.51 8.62
N ALA A 168 0.65 -23.58 9.25
CA ALA A 168 -0.22 -24.55 8.60
C ALA A 168 -1.56 -23.92 8.19
N ASP A 169 -2.15 -23.08 9.05
CA ASP A 169 -3.38 -22.33 8.73
C ASP A 169 -3.12 -21.33 7.58
N MET A 170 -1.98 -20.62 7.62
CA MET A 170 -1.58 -19.71 6.54
C MET A 170 -1.46 -20.46 5.20
N THR A 171 -0.86 -21.65 5.23
CA THR A 171 -0.70 -22.50 4.04
C THR A 171 -2.05 -22.99 3.52
N ALA A 172 -2.99 -23.35 4.41
CA ALA A 172 -4.32 -23.80 4.05
C ALA A 172 -5.13 -22.72 3.30
N MET A 173 -4.92 -21.44 3.61
CA MET A 173 -5.62 -20.32 2.96
C MET A 173 -5.10 -19.97 1.55
N ILE A 174 -3.94 -20.50 1.13
CA ILE A 174 -3.30 -20.11 -0.15
C ILE A 174 -4.23 -20.33 -1.35
N ALA A 175 -4.96 -21.45 -1.37
CA ALA A 175 -5.87 -21.76 -2.47
C ALA A 175 -7.01 -20.74 -2.57
N ASP A 176 -7.59 -20.34 -1.45
CA ASP A 176 -8.70 -19.37 -1.41
C ASP A 176 -8.20 -17.95 -1.69
N LEU A 177 -7.02 -17.59 -1.22
CA LEU A 177 -6.39 -16.31 -1.52
C LEU A 177 -6.12 -16.13 -3.02
N ARG A 178 -5.72 -17.20 -3.72
CA ARG A 178 -5.57 -17.19 -5.18
C ARG A 178 -6.88 -16.97 -5.93
N GLN A 179 -8.01 -17.41 -5.35
CA GLN A 179 -9.34 -17.23 -5.97
C GLN A 179 -9.85 -15.78 -5.89
N LEU A 180 -9.18 -14.89 -5.14
CA LEU A 180 -9.53 -13.47 -5.08
C LEU A 180 -9.25 -12.70 -6.39
N GLY A 181 -8.55 -13.31 -7.34
CA GLY A 181 -8.33 -12.76 -8.69
C GLY A 181 -7.14 -11.81 -8.84
N ALA A 182 -6.47 -11.45 -7.76
CA ALA A 182 -5.24 -10.67 -7.81
C ALA A 182 -4.08 -11.50 -8.42
N LYS A 183 -3.14 -10.84 -9.12
CA LYS A 183 -1.99 -11.55 -9.72
C LYS A 183 -1.04 -12.11 -8.66
N ALA A 184 -0.92 -11.44 -7.52
CA ALA A 184 -0.17 -11.89 -6.37
C ALA A 184 -0.81 -11.42 -5.06
N VAL A 185 -0.55 -12.17 -3.98
CA VAL A 185 -0.95 -11.85 -2.61
C VAL A 185 0.31 -11.82 -1.75
N LEU A 186 0.60 -10.69 -1.12
CA LEU A 186 1.60 -10.60 -0.05
C LEU A 186 0.87 -10.70 1.29
N LEU A 187 0.74 -11.93 1.79
CA LEU A 187 0.13 -12.21 3.08
C LEU A 187 1.12 -11.81 4.19
N LYS A 188 0.78 -10.75 4.92
CA LYS A 188 1.57 -10.25 6.04
C LYS A 188 1.27 -11.14 7.25
N GLY A 189 2.23 -11.99 7.63
CA GLY A 189 2.04 -12.96 8.71
C GLY A 189 2.06 -12.32 10.10
N GLY A 190 2.74 -11.19 10.25
CA GLY A 190 2.94 -10.56 11.56
C GLY A 190 3.69 -11.48 12.53
N HIS A 191 3.63 -11.14 13.83
CA HIS A 191 4.08 -12.04 14.90
C HIS A 191 2.97 -13.06 15.17
N LEU A 192 3.05 -14.27 14.60
CA LEU A 192 2.44 -15.42 15.27
C LEU A 192 3.07 -15.44 16.67
N GLU A 193 2.25 -15.51 17.74
CA GLU A 193 2.63 -15.19 19.13
C GLU A 193 3.85 -15.96 19.70
N GLN A 194 4.43 -16.88 18.92
CA GLN A 194 5.50 -17.80 19.30
C GLN A 194 6.78 -17.68 18.43
N ASP A 195 6.86 -16.77 17.45
CA ASP A 195 8.05 -16.63 16.58
C ASP A 195 8.77 -15.27 16.75
N GLU A 196 10.11 -15.30 16.82
CA GLU A 196 10.97 -14.11 16.82
C GLU A 196 11.05 -13.45 15.44
N ASN A 197 10.56 -14.12 14.39
CA ASN A 197 10.52 -13.65 13.02
C ASN A 197 9.09 -13.35 12.54
N SER A 198 8.94 -12.33 11.70
CA SER A 198 7.70 -12.09 10.96
C SER A 198 7.84 -12.82 9.63
N ASN A 199 7.04 -13.86 9.42
CA ASN A 199 7.04 -14.66 8.20
C ASN A 199 5.92 -14.16 7.27
N ASP A 200 6.29 -13.42 6.23
CA ASP A 200 5.35 -13.01 5.19
C ASP A 200 5.37 -14.03 4.04
N LEU A 201 4.23 -14.24 3.37
CA LEU A 201 4.14 -15.11 2.19
C LEU A 201 3.83 -14.28 0.95
N LEU A 202 4.70 -14.37 -0.06
CA LEU A 202 4.40 -13.92 -1.40
C LEU A 202 3.82 -15.09 -2.21
N ILE A 203 2.51 -15.04 -2.43
CA ILE A 203 1.73 -16.04 -3.14
C ILE A 203 1.48 -15.52 -4.56
N THR A 204 1.88 -16.30 -5.55
CA THR A 204 1.56 -16.11 -6.97
C THR A 204 0.76 -17.31 -7.46
N HIS A 205 0.32 -17.32 -8.72
CA HIS A 205 -0.41 -18.46 -9.29
C HIS A 205 0.36 -19.79 -9.16
N ASP A 206 1.67 -19.77 -9.44
CA ASP A 206 2.48 -21.00 -9.54
C ASP A 206 3.43 -21.21 -8.36
N ASN A 207 3.74 -20.15 -7.60
CA ASN A 207 4.76 -20.20 -6.56
C ASN A 207 4.30 -19.55 -5.27
N VAL A 208 4.88 -20.02 -4.16
CA VAL A 208 4.75 -19.42 -2.83
C VAL A 208 6.16 -19.23 -2.29
N GLN A 209 6.50 -17.98 -1.97
CA GLN A 209 7.80 -17.64 -1.41
C GLN A 209 7.61 -17.07 0.00
N GLN A 210 8.28 -17.68 0.98
CA GLN A 210 8.38 -17.11 2.32
C GLN A 210 9.44 -16.00 2.35
N LEU A 211 9.07 -14.88 2.95
CA LEU A 211 9.92 -13.72 3.17
C LEU A 211 10.04 -13.53 4.69
N SER A 212 11.21 -13.85 5.24
CA SER A 212 11.46 -13.69 6.68
C SER A 212 12.27 -12.42 6.95
N ALA A 213 11.85 -11.66 7.96
CA ALA A 213 12.58 -10.51 8.47
C ALA A 213 12.61 -10.51 10.02
N ASN A 214 13.75 -10.12 10.60
CA ASN A 214 13.93 -10.06 12.05
C ASN A 214 12.90 -9.09 12.68
N ALA A 215 12.04 -9.59 13.56
CA ALA A 215 10.78 -8.94 13.96
C ALA A 215 10.91 -7.86 15.05
N CYS A 216 12.04 -7.15 15.10
CA CYS A 216 12.24 -6.06 16.06
C CYS A 216 11.51 -4.77 15.63
N ARG A 217 10.16 -4.74 15.62
CA ARG A 217 9.29 -3.54 15.80
C ARG A 217 7.77 -3.83 15.58
N PRO A 218 6.87 -3.09 16.27
CA PRO A 218 5.43 -3.28 16.17
C PRO A 218 4.89 -3.03 14.76
N ALA A 219 3.92 -3.88 14.40
CA ALA A 219 3.28 -3.99 13.10
C ALA A 219 2.47 -2.73 12.75
N THR A 220 3.06 -1.85 11.95
CA THR A 220 2.32 -1.01 11.00
C THR A 220 3.24 -0.80 9.80
N LEU A 221 3.40 -1.86 9.01
CA LEU A 221 4.18 -1.84 7.78
C LEU A 221 3.31 -1.30 6.64
N THR A 222 3.21 0.03 6.54
CA THR A 222 2.63 0.70 5.36
C THR A 222 3.64 0.79 4.19
N VAL A 223 4.66 -0.08 4.14
CA VAL A 223 5.73 0.06 3.15
C VAL A 223 6.31 -1.29 2.66
N PRO A 224 5.60 -1.98 1.75
CA PRO A 224 6.30 -2.83 0.79
C PRO A 224 5.78 -2.61 -0.63
N VAL A 225 5.76 -1.38 -1.15
CA VAL A 225 5.21 -1.17 -2.50
C VAL A 225 6.15 -0.43 -3.42
N VAL A 226 6.75 0.66 -2.97
CA VAL A 226 7.27 1.63 -3.96
C VAL A 226 8.50 1.11 -4.70
N ARG A 227 9.28 0.19 -4.13
CA ARG A 227 10.39 -0.46 -4.87
C ARG A 227 10.00 -1.75 -5.61
N CYS A 228 8.83 -2.34 -5.34
CA CYS A 228 8.31 -3.45 -6.17
C CYS A 228 8.04 -3.01 -7.62
N LEU A 229 7.82 -1.71 -7.82
CA LEU A 229 7.23 -1.15 -9.04
C LEU A 229 8.20 -0.23 -9.82
N LEU A 230 9.43 -0.04 -9.34
CA LEU A 230 10.46 0.70 -10.09
C LEU A 230 11.02 -0.18 -11.22
N PRO A 231 11.33 0.38 -12.40
CA PRO A 231 11.80 -0.38 -13.55
C PRO A 231 13.19 -0.95 -13.27
N LEU A 232 13.22 -2.20 -12.80
CA LEU A 232 14.34 -3.11 -12.99
C LEU A 232 14.07 -3.93 -14.27
N PRO A 233 15.11 -4.50 -14.92
CA PRO A 233 14.95 -5.26 -16.17
C PRO A 233 13.84 -6.32 -16.10
N PRO A 234 13.21 -6.66 -17.24
CA PRO A 234 11.85 -7.22 -17.33
C PRO A 234 11.67 -8.67 -16.87
N THR A 235 12.55 -9.24 -16.05
CA THR A 235 12.61 -10.69 -15.81
C THR A 235 12.33 -11.14 -14.38
N SER A 236 12.00 -10.24 -13.44
CA SER A 236 11.66 -10.66 -12.08
C SER A 236 10.90 -9.59 -11.29
N LEU A 237 9.71 -9.94 -10.79
CA LEU A 237 9.03 -9.18 -9.73
C LEU A 237 9.90 -9.27 -8.46
N LYS A 238 10.67 -8.23 -8.14
CA LYS A 238 11.43 -8.18 -6.88
C LYS A 238 10.63 -7.43 -5.84
N VAL A 239 9.99 -8.18 -4.94
CA VAL A 239 9.37 -7.60 -3.74
C VAL A 239 10.48 -7.18 -2.77
N THR A 240 10.68 -5.88 -2.59
CA THR A 240 11.58 -5.34 -1.56
C THR A 240 10.73 -4.74 -0.45
N ILE A 241 10.58 -5.50 0.64
CA ILE A 241 9.93 -5.03 1.88
C ILE A 241 10.91 -4.10 2.59
N TYR A 242 10.53 -2.83 2.79
CA TYR A 242 11.36 -1.88 3.53
C TYR A 242 10.94 -1.82 4.99
N HIS A 243 11.74 -2.41 5.88
CA HIS A 243 11.68 -2.15 7.31
C HIS A 243 12.48 -0.88 7.65
N LYS A 244 11.99 0.32 7.31
CA LYS A 244 12.69 1.56 7.73
C LYS A 244 12.25 2.01 9.13
N ARG A 245 13.24 2.19 10.01
CA ARG A 245 13.10 2.83 11.33
C ARG A 245 12.79 4.32 11.16
N LEU A 246 11.63 4.79 11.61
CA LEU A 246 11.54 6.17 12.12
C LEU A 246 12.09 6.14 13.57
N ARG A 247 13.23 6.81 13.80
CA ARG A 247 13.70 7.18 15.15
C ARG A 247 13.46 8.66 15.30
N TRP A 248 12.54 9.04 16.18
CA TRP A 248 12.58 10.36 16.80
C TRP A 248 13.72 10.33 17.83
N VAL A 249 14.82 11.03 17.55
CA VAL A 249 15.83 11.33 18.56
C VAL A 249 15.37 12.60 19.25
N SER A 250 14.84 12.50 20.47
CA SER A 250 14.73 13.67 21.32
C SER A 250 16.15 14.07 21.74
N SER A 251 16.70 15.12 21.14
CA SER A 251 17.80 15.84 21.76
C SER A 251 17.23 17.08 22.42
N THR A 252 17.14 17.04 23.74
CA THR A 252 17.17 18.25 24.57
C THR A 252 18.36 19.10 24.13
N SER A 253 18.08 20.26 23.50
CA SER A 253 18.90 21.49 23.44
C SER A 253 18.53 22.30 22.19
N HIS A 254 18.22 23.58 22.40
CA HIS A 254 17.77 24.53 21.38
C HIS A 254 18.66 24.60 20.12
N LYS A 255 18.09 24.30 18.94
CA LYS A 255 18.39 24.91 17.62
C LYS A 255 17.40 24.38 16.55
N PRO A 256 17.03 25.16 15.52
CA PRO A 256 16.03 24.76 14.53
C PRO A 256 16.59 23.62 13.63
N LEU A 257 15.81 22.55 13.48
CA LEU A 257 16.16 21.38 12.66
C LEU A 257 16.00 21.68 11.17
N LEU A 258 17.10 21.57 10.42
CA LEU A 258 17.10 21.39 8.98
C LEU A 258 17.05 19.87 8.69
N MET A 259 16.05 19.42 7.94
CA MET A 259 15.91 18.03 7.53
C MET A 259 17.04 17.67 6.54
N ARG A 260 18.00 16.85 6.96
CA ARG A 260 18.96 16.20 6.05
C ARG A 260 18.59 14.74 5.90
N MET A 261 18.22 14.35 4.68
CA MET A 261 18.08 12.95 4.27
C MET A 261 19.49 12.36 4.10
N LEU A 262 19.78 11.27 4.82
CA LEU A 262 20.88 10.34 4.56
C LEU A 262 20.29 9.00 4.11
#